data_AF-A0A2V1ABF7-F1
#
_entry.id   AF-A0A2V1ABF7-F1
#
_cell.length_a   1.000
_cell.length_b   1.000
_cell.length_c   1.000
_cell.angle_alpha   90.00
_cell.angle_beta   90.00
_cell.angle_gamma   90.00
#
_symmetry.space_group_name_H-M   'P 1'
#
loop_
_entity.id
_entity.type
_entity.pdbx_description
1 polymer ?
#
loop_
_entity_poly.entity_id
_entity_poly.type
_entity_poly.pdbx_seq_one_letter_code
_entity_poly.pdbx_strand_id
1 'polypeptide(L)'
;MLIPELRRTYPEVFEPSSTTPNSLALLEINRESDVHKLTDNCQFFIYVTSEYSTLMDNLPRHVQKKIMLTIIDNTEFTPHSAESTPVTFERSNSVTHHSIKINSRKAFAGIELFLKEDTKAASEYFDALQESNIIEVRKFLSWYLRTENLTSWMFHVICTEIARNTLSETKINQIYDDLKLNSLVECSASMHEELQKTLIPKTNEFFDKKLRWYMLYWRNDNVEYWLKDFFQANFMSKSIESYNYVRGQLTARLQEQKFAAYSDKTGVLNPLKAFKRTLVNERIANEIQPVVYSCLALGFIYYQLPLTVLSVLGYLFVGLEANTAFAIGLLGWVLGFNHVSREWDNFTKNWRKNFFEEVRIVISKGCVDDGLLKELDSRYEESRMLAMIKQQVLDSLQKYK
;
A
#
# COMPACT_ATOMS: atom_id res chain seq x y z
N MET A 1 -38.97 -13.78 -28.54
CA MET A 1 -38.82 -15.23 -28.76
C MET A 1 -38.97 -15.49 -30.26
N LEU A 2 -37.89 -15.87 -30.94
CA LEU A 2 -37.96 -16.29 -32.35
C LEU A 2 -38.43 -17.75 -32.42
N ILE A 3 -39.28 -18.06 -33.40
CA ILE A 3 -39.90 -19.37 -33.64
C ILE A 3 -38.80 -20.44 -33.81
N PRO A 4 -38.91 -21.64 -33.21
CA PRO A 4 -37.89 -22.70 -33.28
C PRO A 4 -37.47 -23.08 -34.71
N GLU A 5 -38.38 -22.94 -35.68
CA GLU A 5 -38.20 -23.24 -37.11
C GLU A 5 -37.29 -22.24 -37.85
N LEU A 6 -36.98 -21.08 -37.26
CA LEU A 6 -36.09 -20.06 -37.85
C LEU A 6 -34.61 -20.25 -37.49
N ARG A 7 -34.27 -21.29 -36.72
CA ARG A 7 -32.91 -21.52 -36.27
C ARG A 7 -32.17 -22.45 -37.25
N ARG A 8 -31.12 -21.93 -37.88
CA ARG A 8 -30.26 -22.67 -38.85
C ARG A 8 -29.67 -23.94 -38.21
N THR A 9 -29.61 -25.03 -38.97
CA THR A 9 -29.01 -26.31 -38.54
C THR A 9 -27.49 -26.22 -38.50
N TYR A 10 -26.80 -27.01 -37.66
CA TYR A 10 -25.33 -26.94 -37.47
C TYR A 10 -24.48 -26.94 -38.76
N PRO A 11 -24.75 -27.79 -39.79
CA PRO A 11 -24.00 -27.72 -41.05
C PRO A 11 -24.29 -26.46 -41.89
N GLU A 12 -25.45 -25.82 -41.71
CA GLU A 12 -25.84 -24.57 -42.40
C GLU A 12 -25.42 -23.30 -41.63
N VAL A 13 -25.05 -23.45 -40.36
CA VAL A 13 -24.59 -22.36 -39.47
C VAL A 13 -23.15 -21.95 -39.78
N PHE A 14 -22.33 -22.87 -40.29
CA PHE A 14 -20.98 -22.57 -40.73
C PHE A 14 -20.95 -22.49 -42.25
N GLU A 15 -20.64 -21.31 -42.79
CA GLU A 15 -20.29 -21.21 -44.21
C GLU A 15 -19.16 -22.21 -44.54
N PRO A 16 -19.18 -22.87 -45.72
CA PRO A 16 -18.11 -23.75 -46.13
C PRO A 16 -16.78 -22.98 -46.11
N SER A 17 -15.86 -23.43 -45.25
CA SER A 17 -14.73 -22.63 -44.77
C SER A 17 -13.48 -22.76 -45.64
N SER A 18 -12.82 -21.63 -45.92
CA SER A 18 -11.51 -21.52 -46.59
C SER A 18 -10.30 -21.63 -45.65
N THR A 19 -10.50 -21.69 -44.33
CA THR A 19 -9.43 -21.62 -43.32
C THR A 19 -9.28 -22.92 -42.51
N THR A 20 -8.04 -23.31 -42.24
CA THR A 20 -7.68 -24.54 -41.51
C THR A 20 -7.81 -24.37 -40.00
N PRO A 21 -8.30 -25.36 -39.26
CA PRO A 21 -8.31 -25.34 -37.80
C PRO A 21 -6.88 -25.25 -37.24
N ASN A 22 -6.71 -24.51 -36.14
CA ASN A 22 -5.43 -24.40 -35.46
C ASN A 22 -4.96 -25.76 -34.93
N SER A 23 -3.64 -26.01 -34.96
CA SER A 23 -3.00 -27.11 -34.23
C SER A 23 -3.03 -26.83 -32.73
N LEU A 24 -4.19 -27.04 -32.10
CA LEU A 24 -4.39 -26.87 -30.66
C LEU A 24 -4.18 -28.21 -29.95
N ALA A 25 -3.36 -28.20 -28.90
CA ALA A 25 -3.24 -29.32 -27.97
C ALA A 25 -4.15 -29.07 -26.76
N LEU A 26 -5.04 -30.02 -26.47
CA LEU A 26 -5.82 -30.01 -25.24
C LEU A 26 -5.00 -30.70 -24.15
N LEU A 27 -4.79 -29.98 -23.04
CA LEU A 27 -4.07 -30.48 -21.87
C LEU A 27 -5.09 -30.71 -20.76
N GLU A 28 -5.18 -31.94 -20.28
CA GLU A 28 -6.02 -32.30 -19.15
C GLU A 28 -5.31 -31.96 -17.84
N ILE A 29 -5.98 -31.21 -16.95
CA ILE A 29 -5.43 -30.78 -15.66
C ILE A 29 -6.35 -31.30 -14.56
N ASN A 30 -5.87 -32.31 -13.83
CA ASN A 30 -6.65 -32.98 -12.79
C ASN A 30 -6.33 -32.50 -11.36
N ARG A 31 -5.31 -31.66 -11.19
CA ARG A 31 -4.88 -31.14 -9.88
C ARG A 31 -4.86 -29.62 -9.89
N GLU A 32 -5.49 -29.00 -8.89
CA GLU A 32 -5.50 -27.54 -8.73
C GLU A 32 -4.10 -26.93 -8.63
N SER A 33 -3.15 -27.64 -8.01
CA SER A 33 -1.75 -27.21 -7.89
C SER A 33 -1.03 -27.00 -9.22
N ASP A 34 -1.48 -27.70 -10.28
CA ASP A 34 -0.85 -27.65 -11.60
C ASP A 34 -1.46 -26.57 -12.50
N VAL A 35 -2.67 -26.09 -12.17
CA VAL A 35 -3.30 -24.94 -12.83
C VAL A 35 -2.38 -23.73 -12.78
N HIS A 36 -1.81 -23.43 -11.61
CA HIS A 36 -0.90 -22.29 -11.42
C HIS A 36 0.36 -22.35 -12.28
N LYS A 37 0.93 -23.54 -12.48
CA LYS A 37 2.17 -23.73 -13.24
C LYS A 37 1.94 -23.58 -14.74
N LEU A 38 0.72 -23.87 -15.20
CA LEU A 38 0.36 -23.91 -16.61
C LEU A 38 -0.44 -22.68 -17.07
N THR A 39 -0.79 -21.78 -16.16
CA THR A 39 -1.63 -20.62 -16.48
C THR A 39 -0.98 -19.68 -17.49
N ASP A 40 0.35 -19.58 -17.51
CA ASP A 40 1.06 -18.75 -18.48
C ASP A 40 1.20 -19.43 -19.85
N ASN A 41 1.10 -20.76 -19.89
CA ASN A 41 1.23 -21.56 -21.12
C ASN A 41 -0.11 -21.79 -21.82
N CYS A 42 -1.23 -21.71 -21.09
CA CYS A 42 -2.58 -21.91 -21.64
C CYS A 42 -3.22 -20.57 -22.04
N GLN A 43 -3.77 -20.54 -23.26
CA GLN A 43 -4.50 -19.38 -23.80
C GLN A 43 -5.91 -19.25 -23.20
N PHE A 44 -6.59 -20.37 -22.98
CA PHE A 44 -7.91 -20.44 -22.36
C PHE A 44 -8.05 -21.73 -21.53
N PHE A 45 -9.08 -21.78 -20.69
CA PHE A 45 -9.45 -22.96 -19.91
C PHE A 45 -10.88 -23.40 -20.20
N ILE A 46 -11.09 -24.72 -20.12
CA ILE A 46 -12.41 -25.33 -20.06
C ILE A 46 -12.53 -25.92 -18.66
N TYR A 47 -13.49 -25.44 -17.88
CA TYR A 47 -13.69 -25.87 -16.51
C TYR A 47 -14.79 -26.93 -16.47
N VAL A 48 -14.52 -28.10 -15.91
CA VAL A 48 -15.49 -29.19 -15.78
C VAL A 48 -15.88 -29.35 -14.32
N THR A 49 -17.17 -29.36 -14.01
CA THR A 49 -17.70 -29.45 -12.64
C THR A 49 -19.02 -30.23 -12.61
N SER A 50 -19.38 -30.82 -11.47
CA SER A 50 -20.67 -31.50 -11.28
C SER A 50 -21.80 -30.60 -10.77
N GLU A 51 -21.47 -29.37 -10.32
CA GLU A 51 -22.41 -28.48 -9.63
C GLU A 51 -22.62 -27.16 -10.38
N TYR A 52 -23.81 -26.55 -10.22
CA TYR A 52 -24.22 -25.28 -10.87
C TYR A 52 -23.53 -24.00 -10.31
N SER A 53 -22.33 -24.15 -9.76
CA SER A 53 -21.39 -23.13 -9.28
C SER A 53 -21.62 -22.50 -7.89
N THR A 54 -20.63 -22.73 -7.02
CA THR A 54 -19.92 -21.74 -6.18
C THR A 54 -18.40 -21.96 -6.22
N LEU A 55 -17.90 -23.03 -6.84
CA LEU A 55 -16.48 -23.40 -6.88
C LEU A 55 -15.60 -22.53 -7.80
N MET A 56 -16.20 -21.77 -8.73
CA MET A 56 -15.42 -20.82 -9.55
C MET A 56 -14.76 -19.77 -8.66
N ASP A 57 -15.37 -19.40 -7.53
CA ASP A 57 -14.85 -18.41 -6.58
C ASP A 57 -13.57 -18.86 -5.88
N ASN A 58 -13.34 -20.18 -5.77
CA ASN A 58 -12.12 -20.74 -5.17
C ASN A 58 -10.92 -20.70 -6.12
N LEU A 59 -11.16 -20.58 -7.44
CA LEU A 59 -10.08 -20.44 -8.40
C LEU A 59 -9.45 -19.04 -8.31
N PRO A 60 -8.15 -18.93 -8.54
CA PRO A 60 -7.50 -17.63 -8.62
C PRO A 60 -8.13 -16.75 -9.71
N ARG A 61 -8.33 -15.45 -9.42
CA ARG A 61 -8.95 -14.49 -10.37
C ARG A 61 -8.31 -14.47 -11.76
N HIS A 62 -7.01 -14.72 -11.88
CA HIS A 62 -6.30 -14.73 -13.16
C HIS A 62 -6.64 -15.97 -14.01
N VAL A 63 -7.01 -17.09 -13.38
CA VAL A 63 -7.50 -18.30 -14.05
C VAL A 63 -8.95 -18.11 -14.43
N GLN A 64 -9.80 -17.62 -13.50
CA GLN A 64 -11.22 -17.38 -13.74
C GLN A 64 -11.47 -16.58 -15.03
N LYS A 65 -10.65 -15.54 -15.26
CA LYS A 65 -10.74 -14.66 -16.43
C LYS A 65 -10.40 -15.33 -17.77
N LYS A 66 -9.69 -16.45 -17.74
CA LYS A 66 -9.32 -17.23 -18.93
C LYS A 66 -10.26 -18.42 -19.17
N ILE A 67 -11.28 -18.63 -18.32
CA ILE A 67 -12.26 -19.73 -18.51
C ILE A 67 -13.27 -19.33 -19.57
N MET A 68 -13.13 -19.94 -20.74
CA MET A 68 -13.99 -19.73 -21.90
C MET A 68 -15.31 -20.52 -21.78
N LEU A 69 -15.23 -21.74 -21.26
CA LEU A 69 -16.36 -22.66 -21.15
C LEU A 69 -16.37 -23.35 -19.78
N THR A 70 -17.54 -23.38 -19.15
CA THR A 70 -17.85 -24.26 -18.02
C THR A 70 -18.73 -25.41 -18.48
N ILE A 71 -18.28 -26.63 -18.27
CA ILE A 71 -19.03 -27.86 -18.51
C ILE A 71 -19.58 -28.34 -17.16
N ILE A 72 -20.91 -28.41 -17.07
CA ILE A 72 -21.61 -28.94 -15.89
C ILE A 72 -22.00 -30.37 -16.19
N ASP A 73 -21.26 -31.33 -15.65
CA ASP A 73 -21.43 -32.76 -15.89
C ASP A 73 -22.11 -33.45 -14.71
N ASN A 74 -23.41 -33.70 -14.83
CA ASN A 74 -24.16 -34.41 -13.81
C ASN A 74 -25.30 -35.27 -14.39
N THR A 75 -25.93 -36.07 -13.54
CA THR A 75 -26.99 -37.01 -13.95
C THR A 75 -28.39 -36.39 -13.96
N GLU A 76 -28.53 -35.11 -13.61
CA GLU A 76 -29.81 -34.42 -13.62
C GLU A 76 -30.26 -34.12 -15.07
N PHE A 77 -31.39 -33.44 -15.24
CA PHE A 77 -31.94 -33.12 -16.55
C PHE A 77 -30.91 -32.43 -17.46
N THR A 78 -30.69 -33.01 -18.65
CA THR A 78 -29.75 -32.52 -19.66
C THR A 78 -30.51 -32.27 -20.96
N PRO A 79 -30.36 -31.09 -21.60
CA PRO A 79 -31.09 -30.79 -22.82
C PRO A 79 -30.64 -31.70 -23.96
N HIS A 80 -31.55 -32.04 -24.87
CA HIS A 80 -31.21 -32.86 -26.02
C HIS A 80 -30.39 -32.07 -27.05
N SER A 81 -29.35 -32.69 -27.61
CA SER A 81 -28.59 -32.15 -28.74
C SER A 81 -28.47 -33.14 -29.87
N ALA A 82 -28.70 -32.74 -31.11
CA ALA A 82 -28.34 -33.51 -32.29
C ALA A 82 -27.44 -32.68 -33.20
N GLU A 83 -26.85 -33.27 -34.23
CA GLU A 83 -26.12 -32.46 -35.22
C GLU A 83 -27.05 -31.44 -35.88
N SER A 84 -28.32 -31.78 -36.13
CA SER A 84 -29.30 -30.84 -36.68
C SER A 84 -29.78 -29.78 -35.68
N THR A 85 -29.62 -29.98 -34.37
CA THR A 85 -30.12 -28.99 -33.40
C THR A 85 -29.37 -27.67 -33.55
N PRO A 86 -30.06 -26.52 -33.48
CA PRO A 86 -29.38 -25.24 -33.46
C PRO A 86 -28.48 -25.10 -32.24
N VAL A 87 -27.33 -24.43 -32.41
CA VAL A 87 -26.44 -24.11 -31.30
C VAL A 87 -27.14 -23.26 -30.24
N THR A 88 -26.90 -23.56 -28.97
CA THR A 88 -27.53 -22.83 -27.85
C THR A 88 -26.65 -21.71 -27.29
N PHE A 89 -25.36 -21.69 -27.64
CA PHE A 89 -24.43 -20.65 -27.18
C PHE A 89 -24.51 -19.38 -28.04
N GLU A 90 -24.39 -18.23 -27.39
CA GLU A 90 -24.35 -16.95 -28.07
C GLU A 90 -23.03 -16.80 -28.84
N ARG A 91 -23.11 -16.46 -30.13
CA ARG A 91 -21.94 -16.28 -31.01
C ARG A 91 -21.34 -14.88 -30.93
N SER A 92 -21.96 -13.99 -30.17
CA SER A 92 -21.47 -12.64 -29.98
C SER A 92 -20.22 -12.68 -29.09
N ASN A 93 -19.19 -11.93 -29.47
CA ASN A 93 -18.00 -11.81 -28.65
C ASN A 93 -18.26 -11.06 -27.33
N SER A 94 -19.48 -10.53 -27.10
CA SER A 94 -19.86 -9.85 -25.85
C SER A 94 -20.04 -10.81 -24.68
N VAL A 95 -20.16 -12.12 -24.94
CA VAL A 95 -20.20 -13.14 -23.90
C VAL A 95 -18.79 -13.61 -23.61
N THR A 96 -18.28 -13.27 -22.42
CA THR A 96 -16.91 -13.66 -21.99
C THR A 96 -16.86 -15.09 -21.44
N HIS A 97 -18.00 -15.67 -21.08
CA HIS A 97 -18.08 -16.96 -20.41
C HIS A 97 -19.31 -17.75 -20.85
N HIS A 98 -19.11 -19.00 -21.27
CA HIS A 98 -20.18 -19.90 -21.69
C HIS A 98 -20.37 -21.05 -20.71
N SER A 99 -21.59 -21.58 -20.61
CA SER A 99 -21.87 -22.79 -19.83
C SER A 99 -22.65 -23.80 -20.67
N ILE A 100 -22.25 -25.07 -20.59
CA ILE A 100 -22.92 -26.19 -21.25
C ILE A 100 -23.12 -27.29 -20.21
N LYS A 101 -24.35 -27.76 -20.07
CA LYS A 101 -24.63 -28.93 -19.22
C LYS A 101 -24.53 -30.21 -20.05
N ILE A 102 -23.86 -31.23 -19.54
CA ILE A 102 -23.78 -32.55 -20.16
C ILE A 102 -24.05 -33.66 -19.15
N ASN A 103 -24.22 -34.88 -19.66
CA ASN A 103 -24.19 -36.11 -18.86
C ASN A 103 -23.22 -37.10 -19.51
N SER A 104 -21.95 -37.04 -19.11
CA SER A 104 -20.88 -37.87 -19.68
C SER A 104 -21.11 -39.36 -19.44
N ARG A 105 -21.70 -39.73 -18.29
CA ARG A 105 -22.04 -41.13 -17.96
C ARG A 105 -23.02 -41.73 -18.95
N LYS A 106 -24.02 -40.95 -19.37
CA LYS A 106 -25.01 -41.37 -20.35
C LYS A 106 -24.38 -41.54 -21.74
N ALA A 107 -23.54 -40.60 -22.15
CA ALA A 107 -22.76 -40.73 -23.39
C ALA A 107 -21.86 -41.98 -23.37
N PHE A 108 -21.15 -42.19 -22.26
CA PHE A 108 -20.26 -43.33 -22.08
C PHE A 108 -21.01 -44.68 -22.15
N ALA A 109 -22.16 -44.79 -21.48
CA ALA A 109 -22.98 -46.00 -21.52
C ALA A 109 -23.43 -46.35 -22.95
N GLY A 110 -23.83 -45.35 -23.73
CA GLY A 110 -24.18 -45.54 -25.14
C GLY A 110 -22.99 -46.00 -26.00
N ILE A 111 -21.82 -45.37 -25.81
CA ILE A 111 -20.57 -45.76 -26.51
C ILE A 111 -20.16 -47.19 -26.15
N GLU A 112 -20.22 -47.54 -24.87
CA GLU A 112 -19.86 -48.88 -24.39
C GLU A 112 -20.79 -49.95 -24.97
N LEU A 113 -22.10 -49.67 -25.04
CA LEU A 113 -23.08 -50.58 -25.64
C LEU A 113 -22.82 -50.77 -27.14
N PHE A 114 -22.55 -49.68 -27.86
CA PHE A 114 -22.20 -49.74 -29.28
C PHE A 114 -20.92 -50.54 -29.53
N LEU A 115 -19.89 -50.37 -28.70
CA LEU A 115 -18.65 -51.14 -28.83
C LEU A 115 -18.84 -52.64 -28.56
N LYS A 116 -19.84 -53.03 -27.76
CA LYS A 116 -20.14 -54.44 -27.44
C LYS A 116 -21.03 -55.11 -28.48
N GLU A 117 -22.06 -54.41 -28.94
CA GLU A 117 -23.14 -55.00 -29.76
C GLU A 117 -23.13 -54.52 -31.22
N ASP A 118 -22.23 -53.60 -31.56
CA ASP A 118 -22.03 -53.01 -32.88
C ASP A 118 -23.36 -52.41 -33.41
N THR A 119 -23.62 -52.51 -34.71
CA THR A 119 -24.83 -52.00 -35.39
C THR A 119 -26.18 -52.31 -34.74
N LYS A 120 -26.29 -53.34 -33.89
CA LYS A 120 -27.54 -53.69 -33.19
C LYS A 120 -27.95 -52.67 -32.13
N ALA A 121 -26.99 -51.98 -31.54
CA ALA A 121 -27.22 -50.95 -30.52
C ALA A 121 -27.10 -49.52 -31.08
N ALA A 122 -27.20 -49.36 -32.40
CA ALA A 122 -27.02 -48.06 -33.06
C ALA A 122 -28.07 -47.04 -32.61
N SER A 123 -29.34 -47.44 -32.46
CA SER A 123 -30.43 -46.59 -31.96
C SER A 123 -30.14 -46.05 -30.57
N GLU A 124 -29.81 -46.95 -29.64
CA GLU A 124 -29.54 -46.69 -28.24
C GLU A 124 -28.31 -45.81 -28.08
N TYR A 125 -27.31 -45.99 -28.94
CA TYR A 125 -26.14 -45.12 -29.02
C TYR A 125 -26.50 -43.69 -29.44
N PHE A 126 -27.28 -43.52 -30.52
CA PHE A 126 -27.68 -42.19 -30.97
C PHE A 126 -28.57 -41.49 -29.96
N ASP A 127 -29.50 -42.20 -29.33
CA ASP A 127 -30.36 -41.66 -28.28
C ASP A 127 -29.52 -41.23 -27.07
N ALA A 128 -28.57 -42.08 -26.62
CA ALA A 128 -27.68 -41.73 -25.51
C ALA A 128 -26.79 -40.51 -25.80
N LEU A 129 -26.30 -40.36 -27.03
CA LEU A 129 -25.56 -39.17 -27.46
C LEU A 129 -26.44 -37.93 -27.52
N GLN A 130 -27.69 -38.08 -27.96
CA GLN A 130 -28.61 -36.95 -28.03
C GLN A 130 -29.01 -36.47 -26.64
N GLU A 131 -29.33 -37.41 -25.75
CA GLU A 131 -29.78 -37.15 -24.39
C GLU A 131 -28.68 -36.70 -23.44
N SER A 132 -27.41 -36.90 -23.80
CA SER A 132 -26.24 -36.49 -22.99
C SER A 132 -25.77 -35.07 -23.27
N ASN A 133 -26.33 -34.38 -24.27
CA ASN A 133 -25.90 -33.05 -24.74
C ASN A 133 -24.43 -32.94 -25.17
N ILE A 134 -23.71 -34.06 -25.32
CA ILE A 134 -22.26 -34.03 -25.59
C ILE A 134 -21.94 -33.41 -26.96
N ILE A 135 -22.92 -33.47 -27.88
CA ILE A 135 -22.78 -32.89 -29.22
C ILE A 135 -22.67 -31.36 -29.12
N GLU A 136 -23.38 -30.68 -28.22
CA GLU A 136 -23.21 -29.21 -28.04
C GLU A 136 -21.77 -28.82 -27.67
N VAL A 137 -21.06 -29.62 -26.87
CA VAL A 137 -19.64 -29.36 -26.56
C VAL A 137 -18.81 -29.44 -27.83
N ARG A 138 -19.04 -30.46 -28.68
CA ARG A 138 -18.38 -30.58 -29.98
C ARG A 138 -18.68 -29.37 -30.88
N LYS A 139 -19.92 -28.89 -30.89
CA LYS A 139 -20.31 -27.70 -31.65
C LYS A 139 -19.59 -26.45 -31.18
N PHE A 140 -19.52 -26.26 -29.87
CA PHE A 140 -18.83 -25.14 -29.25
C PHE A 140 -17.34 -25.13 -29.59
N LEU A 141 -16.66 -26.27 -29.40
CA LEU A 141 -15.24 -26.43 -29.72
C LEU A 141 -14.99 -26.17 -31.21
N SER A 142 -15.82 -26.73 -32.10
CA SER A 142 -15.65 -26.54 -33.55
C SER A 142 -15.81 -25.09 -34.00
N TRP A 143 -16.53 -24.25 -33.25
CA TRP A 143 -16.67 -22.82 -33.53
C TRP A 143 -15.55 -21.99 -32.89
N TYR A 144 -15.35 -22.10 -31.58
CA TYR A 144 -14.42 -21.25 -30.83
C TYR A 144 -12.95 -21.62 -31.02
N LEU A 145 -12.61 -22.85 -31.41
CA LEU A 145 -11.21 -23.24 -31.70
C LEU A 145 -10.70 -22.69 -33.04
N ARG A 146 -11.56 -22.05 -33.85
CA ARG A 146 -11.15 -21.37 -35.08
C ARG A 146 -10.33 -20.13 -34.73
N THR A 147 -9.27 -19.87 -35.49
CA THR A 147 -8.33 -18.75 -35.25
C THR A 147 -9.05 -17.42 -35.14
N GLU A 148 -9.97 -17.13 -36.06
CA GLU A 148 -10.71 -15.87 -36.11
C GLU A 148 -11.56 -15.67 -34.85
N ASN A 149 -12.31 -16.69 -34.44
CA ASN A 149 -13.20 -16.64 -33.28
C ASN A 149 -12.41 -16.60 -31.97
N LEU A 150 -11.38 -17.43 -31.83
CA LEU A 150 -10.53 -17.46 -30.64
C LEU A 150 -9.80 -16.13 -30.45
N THR A 151 -9.24 -15.58 -31.53
CA THR A 151 -8.54 -14.29 -31.51
C THR A 151 -9.50 -13.17 -31.15
N SER A 152 -10.70 -13.16 -31.74
CA SER A 152 -11.71 -12.14 -31.47
C SER A 152 -12.25 -12.20 -30.03
N TRP A 153 -12.49 -13.40 -29.51
CA TRP A 153 -12.86 -13.61 -28.10
C TRP A 153 -11.73 -13.17 -27.15
N MET A 154 -10.50 -13.62 -27.38
CA MET A 154 -9.35 -13.24 -26.55
C MET A 154 -9.11 -11.73 -26.56
N PHE A 155 -9.24 -11.11 -27.73
CA PHE A 155 -9.16 -9.66 -27.88
C PHE A 155 -10.26 -8.94 -27.09
N HIS A 156 -11.50 -9.44 -27.11
CA HIS A 156 -12.59 -8.90 -26.31
C HIS A 156 -12.34 -9.04 -24.81
N VAL A 157 -11.83 -10.19 -24.35
CA VAL A 157 -11.44 -10.42 -22.95
C VAL A 157 -10.37 -9.42 -22.50
N ILE A 158 -9.35 -9.17 -23.34
CA ILE A 158 -8.32 -8.16 -23.07
C ILE A 158 -8.94 -6.76 -22.98
N CYS A 159 -9.77 -6.37 -23.95
CA CYS A 159 -10.41 -5.05 -23.95
C CYS A 159 -11.31 -4.83 -22.72
N THR A 160 -12.13 -5.82 -22.37
CA THR A 160 -13.02 -5.75 -21.20
C THR A 160 -12.24 -5.69 -19.88
N GLU A 161 -11.12 -6.40 -19.78
CA GLU A 161 -10.25 -6.35 -18.61
C GLU A 161 -9.56 -5.00 -18.45
N ILE A 162 -9.07 -4.40 -19.55
CA ILE A 162 -8.49 -3.06 -19.51
C ILE A 162 -9.56 -2.04 -19.11
N ALA A 163 -10.77 -2.13 -19.68
CA ALA A 163 -11.89 -1.23 -19.38
C ALA A 163 -12.43 -1.36 -17.95
N ARG A 164 -12.40 -2.56 -17.35
CA ARG A 164 -12.79 -2.75 -15.94
C ARG A 164 -11.74 -2.20 -14.97
N ASN A 165 -10.46 -2.20 -15.35
CA ASN A 165 -9.35 -1.74 -14.52
C ASN A 165 -8.94 -0.27 -14.78
N THR A 166 -9.69 0.48 -15.59
CA THR A 166 -9.54 1.93 -15.66
C THR A 166 -10.24 2.55 -14.47
N LEU A 167 -9.47 3.01 -13.49
CA LEU A 167 -9.94 4.01 -12.55
C LEU A 167 -10.39 5.22 -13.37
N SER A 168 -11.66 5.61 -13.23
CA SER A 168 -12.13 6.84 -13.85
C SER A 168 -11.35 8.03 -13.30
N GLU A 169 -11.03 9.01 -14.15
CA GLU A 169 -10.36 10.25 -13.72
C GLU A 169 -11.13 10.91 -12.55
N THR A 170 -12.45 10.79 -12.55
CA THR A 170 -13.33 11.23 -11.47
C THR A 170 -13.05 10.54 -10.12
N LYS A 171 -12.77 9.23 -10.11
CA LYS A 171 -12.45 8.49 -8.88
C LYS A 171 -11.06 8.85 -8.37
N ILE A 172 -10.09 9.09 -9.27
CA ILE A 172 -8.75 9.55 -8.92
C ILE A 172 -8.83 10.95 -8.28
N ASN A 173 -9.61 11.87 -8.85
CA ASN A 173 -9.83 13.20 -8.30
C ASN A 173 -10.49 13.16 -6.92
N GLN A 174 -11.52 12.32 -6.74
CA GLN A 174 -12.16 12.14 -5.44
C GLN A 174 -11.19 11.61 -4.37
N ILE A 175 -10.34 10.66 -4.73
CA ILE A 175 -9.31 10.12 -3.81
C ILE A 175 -8.29 11.21 -3.46
N TYR A 176 -7.86 12.01 -4.43
CA TYR A 176 -6.95 13.13 -4.20
C TYR A 176 -7.56 14.17 -3.25
N ASP A 177 -8.80 14.60 -3.51
CA ASP A 177 -9.50 15.59 -2.70
C ASP A 177 -9.73 15.08 -1.26
N ASP A 178 -10.12 13.81 -1.08
CA ASP A 178 -10.26 13.18 0.24
C ASP A 178 -8.94 13.16 1.02
N LEU A 179 -7.86 12.72 0.36
CA LEU A 179 -6.54 12.63 0.99
C LEU A 179 -5.99 14.02 1.36
N LYS A 180 -6.22 15.01 0.51
CA LYS A 180 -5.77 16.39 0.73
C LYS A 180 -6.57 17.10 1.83
N LEU A 181 -7.90 17.01 1.79
CA LEU A 181 -8.78 17.77 2.68
C LEU A 181 -8.97 17.10 4.04
N ASN A 182 -9.00 15.77 4.09
CA ASN A 182 -9.25 15.05 5.33
C ASN A 182 -7.94 14.50 5.92
N SER A 183 -7.28 13.58 5.21
CA SER A 183 -6.15 12.84 5.78
C SER A 183 -4.93 13.73 6.09
N LEU A 184 -4.60 14.67 5.22
CA LEU A 184 -3.47 15.58 5.42
C LEU A 184 -3.74 16.57 6.58
N VAL A 185 -4.96 17.10 6.64
CA VAL A 185 -5.37 18.08 7.66
C VAL A 185 -5.45 17.43 9.03
N GLU A 186 -6.04 16.24 9.13
CA GLU A 186 -6.07 15.45 10.37
C GLU A 186 -4.66 15.08 10.84
N CYS A 187 -3.77 14.70 9.93
CA CYS A 187 -2.38 14.41 10.23
C CYS A 187 -1.66 15.63 10.81
N SER A 188 -1.78 16.78 10.14
CA SER A 188 -1.20 18.06 10.61
C SER A 188 -1.75 18.46 11.97
N ALA A 189 -3.07 18.38 12.17
CA ALA A 189 -3.73 18.68 13.43
C ALA A 189 -3.22 17.78 14.57
N SER A 190 -3.13 16.47 14.33
CA SER A 190 -2.61 15.49 15.29
C SER A 190 -1.15 15.77 15.69
N MET A 191 -0.31 16.17 14.72
CA MET A 191 1.08 16.54 15.00
C MET A 191 1.19 17.81 15.86
N HIS A 192 0.42 18.84 15.52
CA HIS A 192 0.37 20.06 16.31
C HIS A 192 -0.23 19.83 17.70
N GLU A 193 -1.20 18.93 17.83
CA GLU A 193 -1.75 18.52 19.11
C GLU A 193 -0.71 17.82 19.99
N GLU A 194 0.07 16.88 19.45
CA GLU A 194 1.14 16.23 20.22
C GLU A 194 2.23 17.22 20.64
N LEU A 195 2.60 18.16 19.76
CA LEU A 195 3.54 19.23 20.09
C LEU A 195 3.03 20.06 21.30
N GLN A 196 1.78 20.52 21.25
CA GLN A 196 1.21 21.40 22.27
C GLN A 196 0.89 20.69 23.59
N LYS A 197 0.28 19.50 23.52
CA LYS A 197 -0.24 18.78 24.71
C LYS A 197 0.78 17.85 25.34
N THR A 198 1.80 17.41 24.60
CA THR A 198 2.75 16.41 25.08
C THR A 198 4.19 16.93 25.09
N LEU A 199 4.73 17.37 23.95
CA LEU A 199 6.15 17.70 23.87
C LEU A 199 6.50 18.96 24.68
N ILE A 200 5.78 20.06 24.47
CA ILE A 200 6.01 21.33 25.18
C ILE A 200 5.91 21.15 26.71
N PRO A 201 4.81 20.62 27.28
CA PRO A 201 4.69 20.51 28.73
C PRO A 201 5.71 19.56 29.33
N LYS A 202 5.98 18.40 28.72
CA LYS A 202 7.01 17.47 29.21
C LYS A 202 8.42 18.07 29.16
N THR A 203 8.73 18.81 28.11
CA THR A 203 10.04 19.48 27.98
C THR A 203 10.17 20.58 29.03
N ASN A 204 9.15 21.42 29.21
CA ASN A 204 9.15 22.45 30.25
C ASN A 204 9.30 21.82 31.64
N GLU A 205 8.51 20.78 31.95
CA GLU A 205 8.61 20.06 33.21
C GLU A 205 10.00 19.46 33.45
N PHE A 206 10.61 18.87 32.42
CA PHE A 206 11.96 18.32 32.51
C PHE A 206 13.00 19.41 32.83
N PHE A 207 12.99 20.52 32.10
CA PHE A 207 13.93 21.61 32.38
C PHE A 207 13.68 22.28 33.73
N ASP A 208 12.41 22.48 34.11
CA ASP A 208 12.04 23.22 35.32
C ASP A 208 12.15 22.36 36.60
N LYS A 209 12.01 21.03 36.53
CA LYS A 209 12.10 20.14 37.70
C LYS A 209 13.40 19.34 37.76
N LYS A 210 13.84 18.81 36.62
CA LYS A 210 14.94 17.85 36.52
C LYS A 210 16.27 18.48 36.13
N LEU A 211 16.26 19.57 35.37
CA LEU A 211 17.46 20.26 34.87
C LEU A 211 17.61 21.70 35.41
N ARG A 212 17.36 21.87 36.71
CA ARG A 212 17.55 23.16 37.40
C ARG A 212 19.03 23.53 37.48
N TRP A 213 19.33 24.84 37.60
CA TRP A 213 20.70 25.36 37.62
C TRP A 213 21.61 24.70 38.67
N TYR A 214 21.09 24.36 39.86
CA TYR A 214 21.89 23.75 40.91
C TYR A 214 22.29 22.29 40.58
N MET A 215 21.53 21.62 39.71
CA MET A 215 21.88 20.26 39.25
C MET A 215 23.09 20.27 38.33
N LEU A 216 23.42 21.40 37.70
CA LEU A 216 24.61 21.55 36.86
C LEU A 216 25.90 21.33 37.67
N TYR A 217 25.94 21.80 38.92
CA TYR A 217 27.09 21.61 39.81
C TYR A 217 27.28 20.15 40.24
N TRP A 218 26.19 19.38 40.35
CA TRP A 218 26.24 17.98 40.76
C TRP A 218 26.45 17.02 39.59
N ARG A 219 26.08 17.40 38.36
CA ARG A 219 25.96 16.46 37.22
C ARG A 219 26.44 17.04 35.89
N ASN A 220 27.42 17.93 35.93
CA ASN A 220 27.98 18.64 34.77
C ASN A 220 28.21 17.74 33.53
N ASP A 221 28.84 16.58 33.70
CA ASP A 221 29.17 15.68 32.58
C ASP A 221 28.01 14.78 32.11
N ASN A 222 26.92 14.71 32.86
CA ASN A 222 25.78 13.82 32.56
C ASN A 222 24.56 14.54 31.98
N VAL A 223 24.61 15.87 31.84
CA VAL A 223 23.50 16.68 31.29
C VAL A 223 23.16 16.24 29.87
N GLU A 224 24.18 16.02 29.03
CA GLU A 224 24.02 15.55 27.65
C GLU A 224 23.26 14.21 27.58
N TYR A 225 23.72 13.20 28.34
CA TYR A 225 23.10 11.87 28.35
C TYR A 225 21.64 11.91 28.79
N TRP A 226 21.33 12.70 29.82
CA TRP A 226 19.96 12.85 30.31
C TRP A 226 19.02 13.50 29.30
N LEU A 227 19.52 14.50 28.56
CA LEU A 227 18.75 15.14 27.50
C LEU A 227 18.56 14.19 26.31
N LYS A 228 19.60 13.44 25.93
CA LYS A 228 19.52 12.42 24.89
C LYS A 228 18.47 11.36 25.23
N ASP A 229 18.52 10.80 26.43
CA ASP A 229 17.55 9.81 26.90
C ASP A 229 16.12 10.38 26.95
N PHE A 230 15.98 11.62 27.43
CA PHE A 230 14.69 12.30 27.49
C PHE A 230 14.06 12.46 26.11
N PHE A 231 14.78 13.02 25.14
CA PHE A 231 14.28 13.23 23.79
C PHE A 231 14.15 11.92 23.01
N GLN A 232 14.99 10.92 23.28
CA GLN A 232 14.84 9.61 22.67
C GLN A 232 13.51 8.95 23.08
N ALA A 233 13.11 9.09 24.34
CA ALA A 233 11.85 8.54 24.86
C ALA A 233 10.61 9.41 24.58
N ASN A 234 10.72 10.74 24.60
CA ASN A 234 9.56 11.64 24.61
C ASN A 234 9.37 12.46 23.32
N PHE A 235 10.29 12.39 22.35
CA PHE A 235 10.15 13.16 21.11
C PHE A 235 9.15 12.52 20.14
N MET A 236 7.95 13.12 20.10
CA MET A 236 6.90 13.03 19.07
C MET A 236 6.76 11.68 18.35
N SER A 237 6.67 10.58 19.09
CA SER A 237 6.60 9.24 18.49
C SER A 237 5.29 9.01 17.74
N LYS A 238 4.17 9.52 18.25
CA LYS A 238 2.86 9.36 17.60
C LYS A 238 2.80 10.09 16.27
N SER A 239 3.38 11.28 16.20
CA SER A 239 3.49 12.07 14.97
C SER A 239 4.35 11.38 13.92
N ILE A 240 5.47 10.77 14.33
CA ILE A 240 6.32 10.00 13.42
C ILE A 240 5.54 8.81 12.84
N GLU A 241 4.77 8.10 13.66
CA GLU A 241 3.92 6.99 13.22
C GLU A 241 2.78 7.46 12.32
N SER A 242 2.06 8.53 12.71
CA SER A 242 0.98 9.14 11.94
C SER A 242 1.44 9.57 10.54
N TYR A 243 2.63 10.20 10.44
CA TYR A 243 3.22 10.54 9.16
C TYR A 243 3.43 9.31 8.28
N ASN A 244 4.05 8.26 8.84
CA ASN A 244 4.35 7.04 8.08
C ASN A 244 3.06 6.31 7.67
N TYR A 245 2.05 6.32 8.53
CA TYR A 245 0.74 5.74 8.25
C TYR A 245 0.05 6.46 7.09
N VAL A 246 -0.06 7.80 7.15
CA VAL A 246 -0.68 8.59 6.08
C VAL A 246 0.09 8.43 4.79
N ARG A 247 1.43 8.42 4.83
CA ARG A 247 2.24 8.10 3.65
C ARG A 247 1.93 6.72 3.08
N GLY A 248 1.83 5.69 3.92
CA GLY A 248 1.43 4.35 3.47
C GLY A 248 0.04 4.32 2.85
N GLN A 249 -0.90 5.09 3.42
CA GLN A 249 -2.25 5.23 2.90
C GLN A 249 -2.29 5.97 1.55
N LEU A 250 -1.48 7.03 1.37
CA LEU A 250 -1.30 7.72 0.09
C LEU A 250 -0.84 6.73 -0.98
N THR A 251 0.21 5.96 -0.68
CA THR A 251 0.75 4.95 -1.59
C THR A 251 -0.30 3.88 -1.90
N ALA A 252 -0.96 3.30 -0.89
CA ALA A 252 -1.89 2.21 -1.09
C ALA A 252 -3.15 2.61 -1.90
N ARG A 253 -3.71 3.81 -1.66
CA ARG A 253 -4.93 4.26 -2.34
C ARG A 253 -4.68 4.76 -3.77
N LEU A 254 -3.50 5.29 -4.07
CA LEU A 254 -3.15 5.76 -5.41
C LEU A 254 -2.47 4.67 -6.26
N GLN A 255 -1.82 3.70 -5.62
CA GLN A 255 -1.17 2.55 -6.28
C GLN A 255 -2.04 1.29 -6.32
N GLU A 256 -3.35 1.42 -6.56
CA GLU A 256 -4.24 0.24 -6.66
C GLU A 256 -3.93 -0.67 -7.86
N GLN A 257 -3.04 -0.27 -8.77
CA GLN A 257 -2.77 -1.01 -9.99
C GLN A 257 -1.58 -1.96 -9.86
N LYS A 258 -1.93 -3.25 -9.72
CA LYS A 258 -0.99 -4.38 -9.50
C LYS A 258 0.19 -4.48 -10.50
N PHE A 259 0.05 -3.95 -11.71
CA PHE A 259 1.04 -4.09 -12.79
C PHE A 259 1.71 -2.78 -13.20
N ALA A 260 1.39 -1.66 -12.54
CA ALA A 260 2.02 -0.38 -12.81
C ALA A 260 3.36 -0.29 -12.07
N ALA A 261 4.43 0.03 -12.79
CA ALA A 261 5.72 0.34 -12.18
C ALA A 261 5.67 1.79 -11.67
N TYR A 262 5.40 1.96 -10.39
CA TYR A 262 5.47 3.27 -9.75
C TYR A 262 6.92 3.61 -9.41
N SER A 263 7.33 4.84 -9.70
CA SER A 263 8.69 5.26 -9.41
C SER A 263 8.81 5.65 -7.94
N ASP A 264 9.67 4.99 -7.17
CA ASP A 264 10.00 5.40 -5.79
C ASP A 264 11.02 6.55 -5.75
N LYS A 265 10.84 7.53 -6.65
CA LYS A 265 11.76 8.69 -6.75
C LYS A 265 11.73 9.58 -5.51
N THR A 266 10.64 9.55 -4.75
CA THR A 266 10.47 10.32 -3.51
C THR A 266 10.70 9.42 -2.29
N GLY A 267 11.93 8.93 -2.13
CA GLY A 267 12.41 8.33 -0.89
C GLY A 267 12.52 9.37 0.25
N VAL A 268 11.48 10.16 0.50
CA VAL A 268 11.48 11.20 1.52
C VAL A 268 11.50 10.50 2.87
N LEU A 269 12.66 10.55 3.55
CA LEU A 269 12.78 10.12 4.92
C LEU A 269 11.86 10.99 5.78
N ASN A 270 11.17 10.39 6.77
CA ASN A 270 10.30 11.13 7.67
C ASN A 270 11.06 12.33 8.30
N PRO A 271 10.66 13.59 8.02
CA PRO A 271 11.41 14.77 8.44
C PRO A 271 11.51 14.90 9.97
N LEU A 272 10.46 14.51 10.72
CA LEU A 272 10.49 14.51 12.19
C LEU A 272 11.48 13.47 12.74
N LYS A 273 11.59 12.31 12.08
CA LYS A 273 12.57 11.28 12.46
C LYS A 273 14.00 11.74 12.18
N ALA A 274 14.22 12.43 11.06
CA ALA A 274 15.52 13.05 10.74
C ALA A 274 15.86 14.14 11.77
N PHE A 275 14.91 15.03 12.08
CA PHE A 275 15.09 16.09 13.08
C PHE A 275 15.40 15.52 14.47
N LYS A 276 14.69 14.47 14.91
CA LYS A 276 14.98 13.76 16.17
C LYS A 276 16.42 13.27 16.22
N ARG A 277 16.92 12.68 15.12
CA ARG A 277 18.29 12.18 15.03
C ARG A 277 19.31 13.31 15.15
N THR A 278 19.10 14.42 14.45
CA THR A 278 19.97 15.62 14.53
C THR A 278 19.95 16.23 15.92
N LEU A 279 18.76 16.34 16.54
CA LEU A 279 18.60 16.83 17.91
C LEU A 279 19.42 15.98 18.90
N VAL A 280 19.22 14.67 18.88
CA VAL A 280 19.85 13.75 19.84
C VAL A 280 21.35 13.67 19.62
N ASN A 281 21.83 13.55 18.38
CA ASN A 281 23.24 13.23 18.12
C ASN A 281 24.15 14.47 18.09
N GLU A 282 23.66 15.61 17.59
CA GLU A 282 24.51 16.76 17.30
C GLU A 282 24.15 17.96 18.18
N ARG A 283 22.86 18.31 18.23
CA ARG A 283 22.43 19.58 18.80
C ARG A 283 22.61 19.66 20.31
N ILE A 284 22.27 18.59 21.05
CA ILE A 284 22.42 18.57 22.51
C ILE A 284 23.90 18.73 22.91
N ALA A 285 24.79 18.00 22.22
CA ALA A 285 26.23 18.05 22.49
C ALA A 285 26.85 19.41 22.10
N ASN A 286 26.42 20.01 21.00
CA ASN A 286 27.02 21.24 20.47
C ASN A 286 26.44 22.53 21.06
N GLU A 287 25.17 22.55 21.46
CA GLU A 287 24.51 23.79 21.92
C GLU A 287 24.39 23.86 23.45
N ILE A 288 24.12 22.75 24.13
CA ILE A 288 23.81 22.76 25.56
C ILE A 288 25.07 22.52 26.40
N GLN A 289 25.85 21.49 26.07
CA GLN A 289 27.02 21.11 26.86
C GLN A 289 28.08 22.23 26.99
N PRO A 290 28.42 22.99 25.93
CA PRO A 290 29.37 24.09 26.05
C PRO A 290 28.86 25.23 26.93
N VAL A 291 27.55 25.48 26.93
CA VAL A 291 26.94 26.51 27.76
C VAL A 291 26.97 26.11 29.23
N VAL A 292 26.76 24.84 29.55
CA VAL A 292 26.91 24.34 30.93
C VAL A 292 28.32 24.61 31.44
N TYR A 293 29.35 24.22 30.68
CA TYR A 293 30.75 24.47 31.07
C TYR A 293 31.09 25.95 31.16
N SER A 294 30.64 26.76 30.20
CA SER A 294 30.89 28.20 30.18
C SER A 294 30.24 28.90 31.37
N CYS A 295 28.97 28.62 31.67
CA CYS A 295 28.27 29.21 32.81
C CYS A 295 28.97 28.88 34.14
N LEU A 296 29.35 27.61 34.35
CA LEU A 296 30.06 27.19 35.56
C LEU A 296 31.45 27.82 35.68
N ALA A 297 32.22 27.83 34.59
CA ALA A 297 33.57 28.40 34.57
C ALA A 297 33.56 29.92 34.79
N LEU A 298 32.66 30.65 34.14
CA LEU A 298 32.52 32.10 34.31
C LEU A 298 32.04 32.45 35.73
N GLY A 299 31.07 31.71 36.26
CA GLY A 299 30.62 31.86 37.65
C GLY A 299 31.76 31.66 38.64
N PHE A 300 32.59 30.63 38.42
CA PHE A 300 33.73 30.35 39.28
C PHE A 300 34.84 31.40 39.17
N ILE A 301 35.31 31.69 37.95
CA ILE A 301 36.48 32.56 37.72
C ILE A 301 36.20 34.02 38.07
N TYR A 302 35.02 34.54 37.74
CA TYR A 302 34.73 35.97 37.91
C TYR A 302 34.16 36.31 39.28
N TYR A 303 33.50 35.38 39.97
CA TYR A 303 32.82 35.66 41.23
C TYR A 303 33.37 34.84 42.39
N GLN A 304 33.45 33.51 42.26
CA GLN A 304 33.79 32.64 43.40
C GLN A 304 35.28 32.69 43.75
N LEU A 305 36.16 32.55 42.77
CA LEU A 305 37.62 32.54 42.95
C LEU A 305 38.16 33.88 43.49
N PRO A 306 37.83 35.06 42.93
CA PRO A 306 38.44 36.31 43.38
C PRO A 306 38.04 36.68 44.79
N LEU A 307 36.76 36.49 45.15
CA LEU A 307 36.23 36.81 46.49
C LEU A 307 36.72 35.83 47.56
N THR A 308 36.89 34.54 47.22
CA THR A 308 37.49 33.57 48.14
C THR A 308 38.98 33.82 48.36
N VAL A 309 39.73 34.16 47.31
CA VAL A 309 41.15 34.52 47.43
C VAL A 309 41.32 35.80 48.25
N LEU A 310 40.51 36.84 48.00
CA LEU A 310 40.54 38.08 48.80
C LEU A 310 40.17 37.85 50.27
N SER A 311 39.21 36.97 50.54
CA SER A 311 38.83 36.55 51.90
C SER A 311 40.01 35.89 52.63
N VAL A 312 40.68 34.93 51.99
CA VAL A 312 41.83 34.21 52.58
C VAL A 312 43.03 35.14 52.78
N LEU A 313 43.36 35.96 51.79
CA LEU A 313 44.46 36.93 51.90
C LEU A 313 44.18 37.99 52.96
N GLY A 314 42.92 38.46 53.06
CA GLY A 314 42.49 39.40 54.08
C GLY A 314 42.66 38.84 55.50
N TYR A 315 42.32 37.58 55.71
CA TYR A 315 42.52 36.90 57.00
C TYR A 315 44.01 36.73 57.34
N LEU A 316 44.81 36.23 56.40
CA LEU A 316 46.22 35.88 56.66
C LEU A 316 47.17 37.07 56.73
N PHE A 317 46.96 38.12 55.94
CA PHE A 317 47.92 39.22 55.79
C PHE A 317 47.43 40.57 56.30
N VAL A 318 46.11 40.80 56.38
CA VAL A 318 45.51 42.11 56.72
C VAL A 318 44.93 42.13 58.15
N GLY A 319 44.76 40.96 58.77
CA GLY A 319 44.22 40.84 60.13
C GLY A 319 42.70 40.95 60.21
N LEU A 320 41.98 40.61 59.14
CA LEU A 320 40.52 40.51 59.17
C LEU A 320 40.04 39.46 60.18
N GLU A 321 38.98 39.77 60.92
CA GLU A 321 38.32 38.79 61.76
C GLU A 321 37.79 37.61 60.94
N ALA A 322 37.90 36.40 61.50
CA ALA A 322 37.51 35.15 60.82
C ALA A 322 36.05 35.17 60.32
N ASN A 323 35.14 35.77 61.09
CA ASN A 323 33.73 35.90 60.73
C ASN A 323 33.54 36.75 59.46
N THR A 324 34.29 37.86 59.36
CA THR A 324 34.20 38.79 58.23
C THR A 324 34.83 38.21 56.98
N ALA A 325 35.98 37.54 57.11
CA ALA A 325 36.57 36.80 56.00
C ALA A 325 35.62 35.72 55.47
N PHE A 326 35.01 34.93 56.37
CA PHE A 326 34.03 33.91 55.99
C PHE A 326 32.81 34.49 55.27
N ALA A 327 32.28 35.62 55.76
CA ALA A 327 31.16 36.31 55.11
C ALA A 327 31.50 36.77 53.68
N ILE A 328 32.70 37.32 53.46
CA ILE A 328 33.17 37.74 52.12
C ILE A 328 33.31 36.54 51.18
N GLY A 329 33.84 35.42 51.69
CA GLY A 329 33.94 34.18 50.93
C GLY A 329 32.57 33.64 50.51
N LEU A 330 31.61 33.58 51.44
CA LEU A 330 30.23 33.17 51.15
C LEU A 330 29.53 34.11 50.16
N LEU A 331 29.76 35.42 50.25
CA LEU A 331 29.21 36.38 49.31
C LEU A 331 29.70 36.09 47.87
N GLY A 332 30.97 35.70 47.69
CA GLY A 332 31.48 35.26 46.40
C GLY A 332 30.78 34.02 45.84
N TRP A 333 30.51 33.04 46.71
CA TRP A 333 29.73 31.85 46.35
C TRP A 333 28.29 32.19 45.94
N VAL A 334 27.60 33.03 46.72
CA VAL A 334 26.23 33.47 46.42
C VAL A 334 26.16 34.23 45.10
N LEU A 335 27.10 35.15 44.84
CA LEU A 335 27.15 35.89 43.58
C LEU A 335 27.42 34.96 42.38
N GLY A 336 28.32 34.00 42.53
CA GLY A 336 28.59 32.98 41.51
C GLY A 336 27.36 32.13 41.21
N PHE A 337 26.65 31.65 42.23
CA PHE A 337 25.41 30.88 42.05
C PHE A 337 24.30 31.71 41.42
N ASN A 338 24.16 32.99 41.80
CA ASN A 338 23.19 33.90 41.21
C ASN A 338 23.46 34.13 39.72
N HIS A 339 24.74 34.30 39.34
CA HIS A 339 25.14 34.42 37.94
C HIS A 339 24.75 33.16 37.15
N VAL A 340 25.14 31.97 37.63
CA VAL A 340 24.81 30.69 36.97
C VAL A 340 23.30 30.49 36.85
N SER A 341 22.54 30.79 37.91
CA SER A 341 21.09 30.69 37.88
C SER A 341 20.47 31.57 36.80
N ARG A 342 20.92 32.83 36.67
CA ARG A 342 20.36 33.80 35.72
C ARG A 342 20.72 33.44 34.28
N GLU A 343 21.98 33.12 34.00
CA GLU A 343 22.43 32.77 32.64
C GLU A 343 21.78 31.46 32.18
N TRP A 344 21.69 30.46 33.05
CA TRP A 344 21.03 29.19 32.74
C TRP A 344 19.53 29.35 32.46
N ASP A 345 18.81 30.12 33.28
CA ASP A 345 17.38 30.36 33.08
C ASP A 345 17.11 31.11 31.77
N ASN A 346 17.93 32.13 31.45
CA ASN A 346 17.84 32.84 30.17
C ASN A 346 18.13 31.92 28.98
N PHE A 347 19.19 31.12 29.05
CA PHE A 347 19.55 30.17 28.00
C PHE A 347 18.43 29.15 27.76
N THR A 348 17.96 28.47 28.81
CA THR A 348 16.95 27.41 28.69
C THR A 348 15.61 27.94 28.18
N LYS A 349 15.19 29.16 28.58
CA LYS A 349 13.99 29.80 28.03
C LYS A 349 14.12 30.08 26.54
N ASN A 350 15.22 30.68 26.10
CA ASN A 350 15.45 31.00 24.69
C ASN A 350 15.61 29.74 23.84
N TRP A 351 16.39 28.76 24.33
CA TRP A 351 16.62 27.50 23.64
C TRP A 351 15.31 26.71 23.45
N ARG A 352 14.48 26.58 24.49
CA ARG A 352 13.17 25.91 24.39
C ARG A 352 12.24 26.61 23.40
N LYS A 353 12.19 27.94 23.43
CA LYS A 353 11.35 28.73 22.50
C LYS A 353 11.76 28.48 21.05
N ASN A 354 13.05 28.54 20.74
CA ASN A 354 13.57 28.28 19.41
C ASN A 354 13.32 26.84 18.98
N PHE A 355 13.57 25.87 19.87
CA PHE A 355 13.31 24.46 19.64
C PHE A 355 11.84 24.18 19.28
N PHE A 356 10.89 24.74 20.03
CA PHE A 356 9.45 24.53 19.74
C PHE A 356 9.03 25.16 18.41
N GLU A 357 9.57 26.32 18.06
CA GLU A 357 9.29 26.96 16.77
C GLU A 357 9.89 26.17 15.60
N GLU A 358 11.11 25.66 15.75
CA GLU A 358 11.72 24.79 14.73
C GLU A 358 10.92 23.51 14.53
N VAL A 359 10.48 22.85 15.60
CA VAL A 359 9.63 21.65 15.50
C VAL A 359 8.31 21.99 14.79
N ARG A 360 7.70 23.14 15.11
CA ARG A 360 6.50 23.61 14.42
C ARG A 360 6.74 23.81 12.92
N ILE A 361 7.86 24.43 12.54
CA ILE A 361 8.24 24.63 11.13
C ILE A 361 8.47 23.29 10.44
N VAL A 362 9.11 22.32 11.09
CA VAL A 362 9.33 20.97 10.53
C VAL A 362 8.00 20.23 10.31
N ILE A 363 7.02 20.40 11.20
CA ILE A 363 5.67 19.85 11.01
C ILE A 363 5.02 20.50 9.79
N SER A 364 4.87 21.83 9.79
CA SER A 364 4.10 22.53 8.75
C SER A 364 4.79 22.47 7.39
N LYS A 365 6.05 22.89 7.30
CA LYS A 365 6.76 22.98 6.02
C LYS A 365 7.38 21.64 5.62
N GLY A 366 8.07 20.98 6.55
CA GLY A 366 8.81 19.76 6.24
C GLY A 366 7.90 18.56 5.98
N CYS A 367 6.94 18.31 6.88
CA CYS A 367 6.10 17.12 6.80
C CYS A 367 4.89 17.31 5.89
N VAL A 368 4.18 18.43 6.00
CA VAL A 368 2.95 18.66 5.23
C VAL A 368 3.27 19.12 3.81
N ASP A 369 3.93 20.27 3.65
CA ASP A 369 4.13 20.88 2.32
C ASP A 369 5.16 20.12 1.46
N ASP A 370 6.41 20.07 1.94
CA ASP A 370 7.54 19.51 1.18
C ASP A 370 7.53 17.97 1.16
N GLY A 371 6.82 17.35 2.10
CA GLY A 371 6.71 15.91 2.28
C GLY A 371 5.44 15.33 1.65
N LEU A 372 4.37 15.25 2.44
CA LEU A 372 3.16 14.50 2.07
C LEU A 372 2.40 15.14 0.90
N LEU A 373 2.30 16.47 0.83
CA LEU A 373 1.57 17.16 -0.25
C LEU A 373 2.30 17.02 -1.58
N LYS A 374 3.61 17.26 -1.59
CA LYS A 374 4.44 17.05 -2.78
C LYS A 374 4.43 15.60 -3.26
N GLU A 375 4.47 14.63 -2.34
CA GLU A 375 4.35 13.21 -2.67
C GLU A 375 2.96 12.91 -3.24
N LEU A 376 1.88 13.41 -2.63
CA LEU A 376 0.52 13.28 -3.12
C LEU A 376 0.35 13.85 -4.54
N ASP A 377 0.82 15.07 -4.81
CA ASP A 377 0.75 15.71 -6.12
C ASP A 377 1.52 14.91 -7.18
N SER A 378 2.74 14.46 -6.86
CA SER A 378 3.54 13.63 -7.77
C SER A 378 2.84 12.31 -8.10
N ARG A 379 2.25 11.65 -7.10
CA ARG A 379 1.55 10.36 -7.28
C ARG A 379 0.23 10.52 -8.02
N TYR A 380 -0.46 11.65 -7.82
CA TYR A 380 -1.66 12.00 -8.55
C TYR A 380 -1.37 12.15 -10.05
N GLU A 381 -0.33 12.90 -10.42
CA GLU A 381 0.09 13.06 -11.82
C GLU A 381 0.51 11.72 -12.45
N GLU A 382 1.27 10.88 -11.74
CA GLU A 382 1.61 9.54 -12.21
C GLU A 382 0.35 8.70 -12.48
N SER A 383 -0.62 8.73 -11.56
CA SER A 383 -1.87 7.98 -11.67
C SER A 383 -2.73 8.48 -12.83
N ARG A 384 -2.78 9.80 -13.03
CA ARG A 384 -3.52 10.44 -14.12
C ARG A 384 -2.91 10.14 -15.49
N MET A 385 -1.58 10.26 -15.62
CA MET A 385 -0.88 9.88 -16.85
C MET A 385 -1.12 8.41 -17.20
N LEU A 386 -1.10 7.53 -16.20
CA LEU A 386 -1.31 6.11 -16.43
C LEU A 386 -2.76 5.81 -16.84
N ALA A 387 -3.74 6.49 -16.26
CA ALA A 387 -5.15 6.41 -16.69
C ALA A 387 -5.32 6.89 -18.14
N MET A 388 -4.67 7.99 -18.52
CA MET A 388 -4.68 8.51 -19.88
C MET A 388 -4.05 7.54 -20.89
N ILE A 389 -2.88 6.96 -20.58
CA ILE A 389 -2.24 5.95 -21.42
C ILE A 389 -3.16 4.74 -21.62
N LYS A 390 -3.81 4.27 -20.55
CA LYS A 390 -4.76 3.15 -20.64
C LYS A 390 -5.95 3.47 -21.54
N GLN A 391 -6.51 4.67 -21.44
CA GLN A 391 -7.60 5.10 -22.29
C GLN A 391 -7.15 5.21 -23.75
N GLN A 392 -5.97 5.77 -24.02
CA GLN A 392 -5.40 5.79 -25.37
C GLN A 392 -5.20 4.39 -25.94
N VAL A 393 -4.73 3.44 -25.12
CA VAL A 393 -4.58 2.03 -25.52
C VAL A 393 -5.94 1.42 -25.84
N LEU A 394 -6.95 1.63 -25.00
CA LEU A 394 -8.33 1.18 -25.26
C LEU A 394 -8.89 1.76 -26.55
N ASP A 395 -8.77 3.07 -26.76
CA ASP A 395 -9.26 3.75 -27.96
C ASP A 395 -8.53 3.27 -29.21
N SER A 396 -7.23 2.98 -29.09
CA SER A 396 -6.42 2.42 -30.18
C SER A 396 -6.85 0.99 -30.50
N LEU A 397 -7.05 0.15 -29.49
CA LEU A 397 -7.56 -1.22 -29.66
C LEU A 397 -8.97 -1.22 -30.26
N GLN A 398 -9.85 -0.30 -29.85
CA GLN A 398 -11.19 -0.19 -30.43
C GLN A 398 -11.19 0.13 -31.93
N LYS A 399 -10.15 0.79 -32.46
CA LYS A 399 -10.00 1.03 -33.91
C LYS A 399 -9.66 -0.24 -34.71
N TYR A 400 -9.14 -1.27 -34.04
CA TYR A 400 -8.81 -2.57 -34.64
C TYR A 400 -9.93 -3.62 -34.46
N LYS A 401 -11.01 -3.25 -33.79
CA LYS A 401 -12.24 -4.04 -33.70
C LYS A 401 -13.06 -3.85 -34.97
#